data_AF-A0A812Z0E1-F1
#
_entry.id   AF-A0A812Z0E1-F1
#
_cell.length_a   1.000
_cell.length_b   1.000
_cell.length_c   1.000
_cell.angle_alpha   90.00
_cell.angle_beta   90.00
_cell.angle_gamma   90.00
#
_symmetry.space_group_name_H-M   'P 1'
#
loop_
_entity.id
_entity.type
_entity.pdbx_description
1 polymer ?
#
loop_
_entity_poly.entity_id
_entity_poly.type
_entity_poly.pdbx_seq_one_letter_code
_entity_poly.pdbx_strand_id
1 'polypeptide(L)'
;MTANNKMLYFSLQALKAALPKAVVKGIPSTKRSVLNKKEVGDKVSYTLLVEGYGLREVMGTPGINPNKTSSNHVVEVEKVLGIEAARRTIMQEIKVTLGAHGISVDARHIQMLGDCMTYRGAVLGINRFGISRMRTSALMLASFERTTDLVFDAAARSRVDPVKGVSECIIMGSTINLGTGLCKLLYDFNAQ
;
A
#
# COMPACT_ATOMS: atom_id res chain seq x y z
N MET A 1 -40.91 -40.49 -10.62
CA MET A 1 -41.21 -39.17 -11.22
C MET A 1 -41.32 -38.01 -10.21
N THR A 2 -41.57 -38.25 -8.92
CA THR A 2 -41.80 -37.19 -7.90
C THR A 2 -40.54 -36.51 -7.35
N ALA A 3 -39.37 -37.17 -7.34
CA ALA A 3 -38.13 -36.58 -6.86
C ALA A 3 -37.66 -35.38 -7.72
N ASN A 4 -37.90 -35.44 -9.03
CA ASN A 4 -37.51 -34.40 -9.97
C ASN A 4 -38.27 -33.08 -9.75
N ASN A 5 -39.57 -33.15 -9.42
CA ASN A 5 -40.38 -31.97 -9.15
C ASN A 5 -40.00 -31.25 -7.85
N LYS A 6 -39.55 -32.00 -6.83
CA LYS A 6 -39.05 -31.41 -5.59
C LYS A 6 -37.75 -30.64 -5.84
N MET A 7 -36.81 -31.24 -6.58
CA MET A 7 -35.58 -30.53 -6.99
C MET A 7 -35.89 -29.29 -7.82
N LEU A 8 -36.80 -29.40 -8.80
CA LEU A 8 -37.19 -28.26 -9.64
C LEU A 8 -37.74 -27.09 -8.81
N TYR A 9 -38.57 -27.37 -7.81
CA TYR A 9 -39.11 -26.36 -6.90
C TYR A 9 -38.01 -25.66 -6.09
N PHE A 10 -37.05 -26.41 -5.55
CA PHE A 10 -35.90 -25.82 -4.84
C PHE A 10 -35.01 -24.98 -5.76
N SER A 11 -34.77 -25.42 -7.00
CA SER A 11 -34.03 -24.65 -8.01
C SER A 11 -34.73 -23.35 -8.36
N LEU A 12 -36.06 -23.37 -8.52
CA LEU A 12 -36.85 -22.18 -8.85
C LEU A 12 -36.88 -21.18 -7.70
N GLN A 13 -36.96 -21.66 -6.45
CA GLN A 13 -36.88 -20.81 -5.27
C GLN A 13 -35.48 -20.18 -5.12
N ALA A 14 -34.41 -20.93 -5.43
CA ALA A 14 -33.05 -20.42 -5.45
C ALA A 14 -32.86 -19.35 -6.54
N LEU A 15 -33.37 -19.59 -7.76
CA LEU A 15 -33.32 -18.62 -8.85
C LEU A 15 -34.14 -17.37 -8.55
N LYS A 16 -35.34 -17.51 -7.97
CA LYS A 16 -36.17 -16.38 -7.53
C LYS A 16 -35.45 -15.51 -6.50
N ALA A 17 -34.65 -16.10 -5.61
CA ALA A 17 -33.84 -15.37 -4.64
C ALA A 17 -32.56 -14.75 -5.24
N ALA A 18 -32.02 -15.35 -6.31
CA ALA A 18 -30.82 -14.86 -6.99
C ALA A 18 -31.12 -13.77 -8.03
N LEU A 19 -32.28 -13.80 -8.67
CA LEU A 19 -32.67 -12.87 -9.74
C LEU A 19 -32.54 -11.39 -9.34
N PRO A 20 -32.98 -10.94 -8.15
CA PRO A 20 -32.84 -9.54 -7.73
C PRO A 20 -31.39 -9.09 -7.53
N LYS A 21 -30.44 -10.03 -7.39
CA LYS A 21 -29.01 -9.74 -7.20
C LYS A 21 -28.26 -9.65 -8.52
N ALA A 22 -28.90 -9.97 -9.65
CA ALA A 22 -28.25 -9.90 -10.96
C ALA A 22 -28.00 -8.43 -11.35
N VAL A 23 -26.76 -8.13 -11.72
CA VAL A 23 -26.37 -6.80 -12.20
C VAL A 23 -26.82 -6.67 -13.66
N VAL A 24 -27.80 -5.80 -13.93
CA VAL A 24 -28.34 -5.59 -15.29
C VAL A 24 -27.46 -4.65 -16.11
N LYS A 25 -26.89 -3.61 -15.50
CA LYS A 25 -26.01 -2.63 -16.15
C LYS A 25 -25.12 -1.95 -15.12
N GLY A 26 -23.88 -1.64 -15.51
CA GLY A 26 -22.90 -0.93 -14.68
C GLY A 26 -21.75 -1.82 -14.24
N ILE A 27 -20.91 -1.26 -13.37
CA ILE A 27 -19.73 -1.95 -12.84
C ILE A 27 -20.15 -2.73 -11.59
N PRO A 28 -20.01 -4.07 -11.57
CA PRO A 28 -20.48 -4.90 -10.45
C PRO A 28 -19.74 -4.59 -9.13
N SER A 29 -18.51 -4.08 -9.22
CA SER A 29 -17.67 -3.72 -8.07
C SER A 29 -18.03 -2.37 -7.43
N THR A 30 -18.91 -1.57 -8.06
CA THR A 30 -19.35 -0.27 -7.55
C THR A 30 -20.67 -0.37 -6.81
N LYS A 31 -20.75 0.21 -5.60
CA LYS A 31 -21.96 0.18 -4.76
C LYS A 31 -22.88 1.36 -5.03
N ARG A 32 -22.31 2.57 -5.07
CA ARG A 32 -23.07 3.81 -5.30
C ARG A 32 -22.17 4.88 -5.91
N SER A 33 -22.79 5.81 -6.60
CA SER A 33 -22.11 7.01 -7.10
C SER A 33 -22.93 8.25 -6.76
N VAL A 34 -22.26 9.30 -6.30
CA VAL A 34 -22.86 10.58 -5.91
C VAL A 34 -22.28 11.69 -6.78
N LEU A 35 -23.14 12.55 -7.33
CA LEU A 35 -22.72 13.72 -8.07
C LEU A 35 -22.45 14.88 -7.11
N ASN A 36 -21.25 15.42 -7.14
CA ASN A 36 -20.87 16.60 -6.39
C ASN A 36 -20.70 17.79 -7.33
N LYS A 37 -21.42 18.89 -7.07
CA LYS A 37 -21.30 20.14 -7.83
C LYS A 37 -20.29 21.05 -7.12
N LYS A 38 -19.19 21.37 -7.79
CA LYS A 38 -18.21 22.35 -7.33
C LYS A 38 -18.32 23.61 -8.16
N GLU A 39 -18.66 24.72 -7.51
CA GLU A 39 -18.65 26.05 -8.09
C GLU A 39 -17.30 26.70 -7.79
N VAL A 40 -16.50 26.96 -8.83
CA VAL A 40 -15.23 27.67 -8.71
C VAL A 40 -15.35 28.93 -9.57
N GLY A 41 -15.79 30.03 -8.94
CA GLY A 41 -16.18 31.26 -9.65
C GLY A 41 -17.37 31.02 -10.59
N ASP A 42 -17.30 31.54 -11.82
CA ASP A 42 -18.33 31.39 -12.86
C ASP A 42 -18.39 29.99 -13.52
N LYS A 43 -17.44 29.10 -13.22
CA LYS A 43 -17.40 27.76 -13.81
C LYS A 43 -17.97 26.73 -12.85
N VAL A 44 -19.09 26.14 -13.27
CA VAL A 44 -19.70 24.98 -12.60
C VAL A 44 -19.00 23.71 -13.10
N SER A 45 -18.39 22.96 -12.18
CA SER A 45 -17.80 21.64 -12.47
C SER A 45 -18.53 20.53 -11.71
N TYR A 46 -18.87 19.45 -12.41
CA TYR A 46 -19.47 18.27 -11.81
C TYR A 46 -18.41 17.20 -11.58
N THR A 47 -18.28 16.74 -10.35
CA THR A 47 -17.36 15.66 -9.97
C THR A 47 -18.18 14.46 -9.52
N LEU A 48 -17.97 13.30 -10.13
CA LEU A 48 -18.60 12.05 -9.70
C LEU A 48 -17.76 11.41 -8.61
N LEU A 49 -18.36 11.14 -7.45
CA LEU A 49 -17.76 10.39 -6.36
C LEU A 49 -18.31 8.96 -6.41
N VAL A 50 -17.46 7.98 -6.65
CA VAL A 50 -17.85 6.57 -6.76
C VAL A 50 -17.37 5.83 -5.53
N GLU A 51 -18.28 5.12 -4.85
CA GLU A 51 -17.94 4.19 -3.78
C GLU A 51 -17.91 2.77 -4.32
N GLY A 52 -16.71 2.18 -4.36
CA GLY A 52 -16.50 0.81 -4.79
C GLY A 52 -15.07 0.56 -5.25
N TYR A 53 -14.89 -0.54 -5.96
CA TYR A 53 -13.63 -0.91 -6.61
C TYR A 53 -13.82 -0.95 -8.13
N GLY A 54 -12.73 -1.00 -8.87
CA GLY A 54 -12.74 -1.07 -10.34
C GLY A 54 -12.28 0.22 -11.01
N LEU A 55 -11.18 0.84 -10.54
CA LEU A 55 -10.61 2.06 -11.11
C LEU A 55 -10.42 1.96 -12.63
N ARG A 56 -9.92 0.81 -13.13
CA ARG A 56 -9.71 0.57 -14.56
C ARG A 56 -11.01 0.66 -15.37
N GLU A 57 -12.09 0.08 -14.87
CA GLU A 57 -13.39 0.07 -15.54
C GLU A 57 -14.03 1.46 -15.52
N VAL A 58 -13.93 2.16 -14.38
CA VAL A 58 -14.40 3.55 -14.24
C VAL A 58 -13.65 4.47 -15.21
N MET A 59 -12.33 4.34 -15.31
CA MET A 59 -11.52 5.14 -16.26
C MET A 59 -11.85 4.85 -17.73
N GLY A 60 -12.30 3.64 -18.06
CA GLY A 60 -12.70 3.25 -19.41
C GLY A 60 -14.14 3.63 -19.79
N THR A 61 -14.93 4.15 -18.85
CA THR A 61 -16.34 4.50 -19.09
C THR A 61 -16.43 5.79 -19.92
N PRO A 62 -17.20 5.80 -21.03
CA PRO A 62 -17.31 6.98 -21.89
C PRO A 62 -17.90 8.17 -21.11
N GLY A 63 -17.31 9.35 -21.30
CA GLY A 63 -17.69 10.58 -20.60
C GLY A 63 -16.90 10.87 -19.32
N ILE A 64 -16.06 9.93 -18.85
CA ILE A 64 -15.14 10.15 -17.73
C ILE A 64 -13.77 10.55 -18.28
N ASN A 65 -13.14 11.57 -17.68
CA ASN A 65 -11.79 11.98 -18.06
C ASN A 65 -10.74 11.18 -17.23
N PRO A 66 -10.01 10.22 -17.85
CA PRO A 66 -9.12 9.33 -17.12
C PRO A 66 -7.95 10.06 -16.45
N ASN A 67 -7.48 11.18 -17.02
CA ASN A 67 -6.33 11.93 -16.49
C ASN A 67 -6.62 12.64 -15.16
N LYS A 68 -7.90 12.80 -14.80
CA LYS A 68 -8.34 13.46 -13.56
C LYS A 68 -8.99 12.51 -12.56
N THR A 69 -9.11 11.22 -12.89
CA THR A 69 -9.67 10.21 -12.00
C THR A 69 -8.61 9.74 -11.01
N SER A 70 -8.95 9.68 -9.72
CA SER A 70 -8.09 9.15 -8.67
C SER A 70 -8.85 8.14 -7.81
N SER A 71 -8.11 7.25 -7.14
CA SER A 71 -8.63 6.30 -6.15
C SER A 71 -7.83 6.45 -4.86
N ASN A 72 -8.50 6.26 -3.72
CA ASN A 72 -7.87 6.22 -2.40
C ASN A 72 -7.20 4.86 -2.12
N HIS A 73 -7.55 3.82 -2.89
CA HIS A 73 -7.02 2.48 -2.69
C HIS A 73 -5.66 2.31 -3.40
N VAL A 74 -4.56 2.51 -2.66
CA VAL A 74 -3.19 2.52 -3.18
C VAL A 74 -2.83 1.27 -4.00
N VAL A 75 -3.21 0.07 -3.53
CA VAL A 75 -2.89 -1.20 -4.21
C VAL A 75 -3.66 -1.35 -5.53
N GLU A 76 -4.80 -0.68 -5.67
CA GLU A 76 -5.54 -0.66 -6.92
C GLU A 76 -4.87 0.30 -7.92
N VAL A 77 -4.47 1.48 -7.43
CA VAL A 77 -3.71 2.46 -8.21
C VAL A 77 -2.41 1.84 -8.75
N GLU A 78 -1.67 1.09 -7.92
CA GLU A 78 -0.47 0.36 -8.35
C GLU A 78 -0.74 -0.57 -9.54
N LYS A 79 -1.85 -1.34 -9.50
CA LYS A 79 -2.20 -2.30 -10.55
C LYS A 79 -2.67 -1.66 -11.86
N VAL A 80 -3.22 -0.45 -11.80
CA VAL A 80 -3.80 0.24 -12.97
C VAL A 80 -2.83 1.25 -13.56
N LEU A 81 -2.19 2.06 -12.72
CA LEU A 81 -1.37 3.20 -13.11
C LEU A 81 0.14 3.02 -12.80
N GLY A 82 0.52 2.00 -12.05
CA GLY A 82 1.90 1.68 -11.73
C GLY A 82 2.41 2.28 -10.41
N ILE A 83 3.70 2.03 -10.12
CA ILE A 83 4.29 2.27 -8.80
C ILE A 83 4.44 3.76 -8.46
N GLU A 84 4.80 4.62 -9.42
CA GLU A 84 4.94 6.07 -9.17
C GLU A 84 3.59 6.74 -8.89
N ALA A 85 2.52 6.27 -9.54
CA ALA A 85 1.17 6.73 -9.24
C ALA A 85 0.78 6.31 -7.80
N ALA A 86 1.07 5.07 -7.42
CA ALA A 86 0.82 4.58 -6.07
C ALA A 86 1.61 5.36 -5.01
N ARG A 87 2.90 5.64 -5.25
CA ARG A 87 3.75 6.48 -4.40
C ARG A 87 3.13 7.85 -4.17
N ARG A 88 2.67 8.51 -5.24
CA ARG A 88 2.00 9.81 -5.14
C ARG A 88 0.69 9.73 -4.36
N THR A 89 -0.09 8.67 -4.56
CA THR A 89 -1.33 8.45 -3.81
C THR A 89 -1.05 8.28 -2.32
N ILE A 90 -0.05 7.49 -1.92
CA ILE A 90 0.36 7.35 -0.50
C ILE A 90 0.65 8.73 0.10
N MET A 91 1.47 9.54 -0.59
CA MET A 91 1.83 10.86 -0.10
C MET A 91 0.62 11.79 0.05
N GLN A 92 -0.29 11.76 -0.93
CA GLN A 92 -1.48 12.60 -0.93
C GLN A 92 -2.47 12.18 0.17
N GLU A 93 -2.73 10.89 0.33
CA GLU A 93 -3.66 10.37 1.35
C GLU A 93 -3.16 10.66 2.78
N ILE A 94 -1.85 10.48 3.03
CA ILE A 94 -1.26 10.83 4.34
C ILE A 94 -1.39 12.33 4.62
N LYS A 95 -1.14 13.17 3.62
CA LYS A 95 -1.28 14.62 3.76
C LYS A 95 -2.72 15.04 4.04
N VAL A 96 -3.69 14.46 3.34
CA VAL A 96 -5.11 14.77 3.51
C VAL A 96 -5.62 14.34 4.88
N THR A 97 -5.27 13.13 5.33
CA THR A 97 -5.69 12.60 6.64
C THR A 97 -5.08 13.37 7.80
N LEU A 98 -3.77 13.64 7.79
CA LEU A 98 -3.12 14.46 8.83
C LEU A 98 -3.64 15.90 8.84
N GLY A 99 -3.86 16.48 7.66
CA GLY A 99 -4.42 17.82 7.51
C GLY A 99 -5.84 17.95 8.08
N ALA A 100 -6.68 16.91 7.93
CA ALA A 100 -8.02 16.87 8.51
C ALA A 100 -8.01 16.90 10.05
N HIS A 101 -6.94 16.43 10.68
CA HIS A 101 -6.73 16.47 12.13
C HIS A 101 -5.92 17.69 12.60
N GLY A 102 -5.59 18.64 11.71
CA GLY A 102 -4.79 19.82 12.04
C GLY A 102 -3.31 19.54 12.30
N ILE A 103 -2.82 18.34 11.95
CA ILE A 103 -1.42 17.96 12.14
C ILE A 103 -0.63 18.42 10.91
N SER A 104 0.27 19.39 11.10
CA SER A 104 1.17 19.84 10.05
C SER A 104 2.49 19.04 10.11
N VAL A 105 2.79 18.34 9.01
CA VAL A 105 4.06 17.61 8.83
C VAL A 105 4.72 18.14 7.56
N ASP A 106 6.03 18.35 7.64
CA ASP A 106 6.83 18.71 6.47
C ASP A 106 6.70 17.64 5.38
N ALA A 107 6.50 18.08 4.14
CA ALA A 107 6.34 17.19 2.99
C ALA A 107 7.55 16.24 2.79
N ARG A 108 8.74 16.62 3.25
CA ARG A 108 9.96 15.79 3.16
C ARG A 108 9.83 14.47 3.92
N HIS A 109 9.20 14.47 5.10
CA HIS A 109 8.99 13.24 5.86
C HIS A 109 8.02 12.28 5.16
N ILE A 110 6.95 12.84 4.59
CA ILE A 110 5.94 12.06 3.86
C ILE A 110 6.54 11.50 2.56
N GLN A 111 7.38 12.28 1.86
CA GLN A 111 8.12 11.81 0.68
C GLN A 111 9.03 10.63 1.01
N MET A 112 9.86 10.77 2.04
CA MET A 112 10.76 9.68 2.48
C MET A 112 9.99 8.40 2.84
N LEU A 113 8.83 8.53 3.47
CA LEU A 113 7.97 7.37 3.78
C LEU A 113 7.42 6.72 2.51
N GLY A 114 6.91 7.53 1.57
CA GLY A 114 6.42 7.05 0.27
C GLY A 114 7.51 6.29 -0.51
N ASP A 115 8.73 6.81 -0.51
CA ASP A 115 9.89 6.21 -1.17
C ASP A 115 10.28 4.88 -0.50
N CYS A 116 10.32 4.85 0.84
CA CYS A 116 10.59 3.64 1.61
C CYS A 116 9.58 2.52 1.33
N MET A 117 8.32 2.87 1.10
CA MET A 117 7.27 1.90 0.78
C MET A 117 7.29 1.40 -0.67
N THR A 118 7.95 2.11 -1.60
CA THR A 118 7.82 1.86 -3.06
C THR A 118 9.13 1.55 -3.78
N TYR A 119 10.30 1.74 -3.16
CA TYR A 119 11.61 1.58 -3.83
C TYR A 119 11.89 0.19 -4.43
N ARG A 120 11.21 -0.87 -3.97
CA ARG A 120 11.36 -2.24 -4.51
C ARG A 120 10.49 -2.53 -5.74
N GLY A 121 9.79 -1.53 -6.26
CA GLY A 121 8.91 -1.69 -7.42
C GLY A 121 7.54 -2.30 -7.10
N ALA A 122 7.20 -2.42 -5.81
CA ALA A 122 5.88 -2.81 -5.34
C ALA A 122 5.55 -2.06 -4.05
N VAL A 123 4.26 -1.86 -3.77
CA VAL A 123 3.82 -1.21 -2.53
C VAL A 123 3.99 -2.18 -1.35
N LEU A 124 4.99 -1.94 -0.52
CA LEU A 124 5.29 -2.73 0.67
C LEU A 124 4.79 -2.01 1.92
N GLY A 125 3.92 -2.68 2.67
CA GLY A 125 3.42 -2.16 3.95
C GLY A 125 4.49 -2.18 5.04
N ILE A 126 4.36 -1.29 6.04
CA ILE A 126 5.18 -1.30 7.25
C ILE A 126 4.58 -2.32 8.24
N ASN A 127 4.59 -3.60 7.85
CA ASN A 127 4.16 -4.72 8.68
C ASN A 127 5.18 -5.86 8.59
N ARG A 128 5.02 -6.92 9.38
CA ARG A 128 5.96 -8.07 9.40
C ARG A 128 6.25 -8.66 8.02
N PHE A 129 5.26 -8.69 7.14
CA PHE A 129 5.39 -9.26 5.80
C PHE A 129 6.11 -8.31 4.85
N GLY A 130 5.84 -7.01 4.92
CA GLY A 130 6.49 -6.00 4.10
C GLY A 130 7.93 -5.74 4.52
N ILE A 131 8.21 -5.63 5.82
CA ILE A 131 9.57 -5.43 6.35
C ILE A 131 10.48 -6.63 6.01
N SER A 132 9.95 -7.85 6.11
CA SER A 132 10.68 -9.06 5.69
C SER A 132 11.04 -9.07 4.20
N ARG A 133 10.27 -8.37 3.34
CA ARG A 133 10.62 -8.17 1.93
C ARG A 133 11.56 -6.99 1.70
N MET A 134 11.60 -6.01 2.60
CA MET A 134 12.46 -4.82 2.48
C MET A 134 13.90 -5.08 2.94
N ARG A 135 14.09 -5.85 4.02
CA ARG A 135 15.37 -6.01 4.70
C ARG A 135 15.78 -7.47 4.76
N THR A 136 17.09 -7.70 4.76
CA THR A 136 17.69 -9.04 4.68
C THR A 136 18.34 -9.52 5.98
N SER A 137 18.61 -8.63 6.94
CA SER A 137 19.21 -8.99 8.23
C SER A 137 18.24 -9.85 9.05
N ALA A 138 18.73 -11.01 9.50
CA ALA A 138 17.94 -11.94 10.30
C ALA A 138 17.77 -11.40 11.73
N LEU A 139 18.83 -10.81 12.31
CA LEU A 139 18.79 -10.25 13.67
C LEU A 139 17.81 -9.07 13.75
N MET A 140 17.83 -8.19 12.76
CA MET A 140 16.89 -7.07 12.70
C MET A 140 15.44 -7.57 12.59
N LEU A 141 15.17 -8.52 11.69
CA LEU A 141 13.82 -9.08 11.56
C LEU A 141 13.35 -9.79 12.85
N ALA A 142 14.24 -10.55 13.48
CA ALA A 142 13.96 -11.26 14.72
C ALA A 142 13.67 -10.32 15.91
N SER A 143 14.25 -9.11 15.89
CA SER A 143 13.98 -8.06 16.89
C SER A 143 12.64 -7.34 16.70
N PHE A 144 12.00 -7.47 15.54
CA PHE A 144 10.69 -6.87 15.26
C PHE A 144 9.53 -7.80 15.66
N GLU A 145 9.42 -8.98 15.00
CA GLU A 145 8.39 -9.99 15.28
C GLU A 145 8.87 -11.39 14.85
N ARG A 146 8.25 -12.46 15.38
CA ARG A 146 8.54 -13.89 15.03
C ARG A 146 10.00 -14.31 15.20
N THR A 147 10.59 -13.96 16.34
CA THR A 147 12.01 -14.19 16.65
C THR A 147 12.45 -15.64 16.45
N THR A 148 11.73 -16.62 17.02
CA THR A 148 12.10 -18.04 16.94
C THR A 148 12.11 -18.54 15.50
N ASP A 149 11.02 -18.29 14.77
CA ASP A 149 10.84 -18.78 13.41
C ASP A 149 11.94 -18.24 12.48
N LEU A 150 12.26 -16.95 12.61
CA LEU A 150 13.27 -16.29 11.77
C LEU A 150 14.69 -16.76 12.08
N VAL A 151 15.02 -16.98 13.36
CA VAL A 151 16.34 -17.47 13.76
C VAL A 151 16.52 -18.94 13.34
N PHE A 152 15.50 -19.78 13.53
CA PHE A 152 15.54 -21.17 13.06
C PHE A 152 15.62 -21.25 11.53
N ASP A 153 14.85 -20.43 10.80
CA ASP A 153 14.93 -20.35 9.34
C ASP A 153 16.31 -19.87 8.86
N ALA A 154 16.89 -18.89 9.54
CA ALA A 154 18.23 -18.39 9.24
C ALA A 154 19.30 -19.47 9.48
N ALA A 155 19.20 -20.22 10.59
CA ALA A 155 20.10 -21.33 10.91
C ALA A 155 19.96 -22.47 9.88
N ALA A 156 18.72 -22.86 9.56
CA ALA A 156 18.44 -23.92 8.59
C ALA A 156 18.92 -23.57 7.16
N ARG A 157 18.88 -22.29 6.79
CA ARG A 157 19.36 -21.79 5.49
C ARG A 157 20.81 -21.31 5.52
N SER A 158 21.52 -21.47 6.63
CA SER A 158 22.89 -20.99 6.84
C SER A 158 23.08 -19.53 6.39
N ARG A 159 22.12 -18.65 6.73
CA ARG A 159 22.19 -17.23 6.37
C ARG A 159 23.29 -16.53 7.17
N VAL A 160 24.11 -15.74 6.49
CA VAL A 160 25.14 -14.89 7.10
C VAL A 160 24.61 -13.46 7.20
N ASP A 161 24.59 -12.89 8.41
CA ASP A 161 24.17 -11.52 8.66
C ASP A 161 25.40 -10.58 8.62
N PRO A 162 25.45 -9.56 7.74
CA PRO A 162 26.62 -8.70 7.61
C PRO A 162 26.81 -7.69 8.76
N VAL A 163 25.91 -7.64 9.75
CA VAL A 163 26.00 -6.74 10.92
C VAL A 163 26.22 -5.26 10.52
N LYS A 164 25.39 -4.73 9.61
CA LYS A 164 25.55 -3.37 9.06
C LYS A 164 24.46 -2.39 9.47
N GLY A 165 23.26 -2.88 9.74
CA GLY A 165 22.14 -2.07 10.20
C GLY A 165 22.25 -1.71 11.67
N VAL A 166 21.41 -0.75 12.07
CA VAL A 166 21.47 -0.15 13.40
C VAL A 166 21.14 -1.19 14.49
N SER A 167 20.08 -1.98 14.29
CA SER A 167 19.61 -2.96 15.27
C SER A 167 20.65 -4.04 15.54
N GLU A 168 21.19 -4.66 14.49
CA GLU A 168 22.21 -5.69 14.61
C GLU A 168 23.54 -5.15 15.19
N CYS A 169 23.95 -3.92 14.87
CA CYS A 169 25.13 -3.30 15.49
C CYS A 169 24.97 -3.12 17.00
N ILE A 170 23.79 -2.67 17.45
CA ILE A 170 23.48 -2.49 18.88
C ILE A 170 23.49 -3.83 19.61
N ILE A 171 22.87 -4.87 19.04
CA ILE A 171 22.85 -6.22 19.62
C ILE A 171 24.28 -6.76 19.79
N MET A 172 25.15 -6.52 18.82
CA MET A 172 26.54 -6.99 18.82
C MET A 172 27.52 -6.08 19.59
N GLY A 173 27.07 -4.94 20.12
CA GLY A 173 27.92 -3.97 20.80
C GLY A 173 28.97 -3.29 19.90
N SER A 174 28.69 -3.20 18.59
CA SER A 174 29.58 -2.58 17.59
C SER A 174 29.16 -1.14 17.25
N THR A 175 30.08 -0.35 16.72
CA THR A 175 29.79 1.03 16.29
C THR A 175 28.83 1.07 15.10
N ILE A 176 27.80 1.90 15.17
CA ILE A 176 26.80 2.06 14.11
C ILE A 176 27.37 2.93 12.97
N ASN A 177 27.17 2.53 11.72
CA ASN A 177 27.60 3.30 10.53
C ASN A 177 26.61 4.44 10.18
N LEU A 178 26.24 5.26 11.15
CA LEU A 178 25.36 6.43 10.96
C LEU A 178 25.81 7.55 11.90
N GLY A 179 25.63 8.81 11.49
CA GLY A 179 26.02 9.97 12.29
C GLY A 179 27.54 10.03 12.48
N THR A 180 27.99 10.02 13.74
CA THR A 180 29.43 10.10 14.08
C THR A 180 30.22 8.88 13.63
N GLY A 181 29.60 7.71 13.50
CA GLY A 181 30.26 6.50 13.02
C GLY A 181 30.42 6.43 11.49
N LEU A 182 29.96 7.44 10.75
CA LEU A 182 30.06 7.47 9.29
C LEU A 182 31.49 7.74 8.80
N CYS A 183 32.27 8.51 9.57
CA CYS A 183 33.66 8.81 9.26
C CYS A 183 34.61 8.16 10.27
N LYS A 184 35.82 7.85 9.83
CA LYS A 184 36.91 7.41 10.68
C LYS A 184 37.93 8.52 10.75
N LEU A 185 38.45 8.76 11.94
CA LEU A 185 39.56 9.69 12.15
C LEU A 185 40.86 8.94 11.89
N LEU A 186 41.70 9.52 11.04
CA LEU A 186 43.07 9.07 10.84
C LEU A 186 43.98 10.11 11.48
N TYR A 187 44.97 9.64 12.24
CA TYR A 187 45.99 10.50 12.78
C TYR A 187 47.09 10.70 11.72
N ASP A 188 47.39 11.95 11.40
CA ASP A 188 48.47 12.28 10.47
C ASP A 188 49.80 12.40 11.22
N PHE A 189 50.70 11.46 10.95
CA PHE A 189 52.03 11.42 11.58
C PHE A 189 53.04 12.39 10.94
N ASN A 190 52.75 12.93 9.75
CA ASN A 190 53.68 13.79 8.99
C ASN A 190 53.42 15.29 9.16
N ALA A 191 52.45 15.68 10.00
CA ALA A 191 52.08 17.07 10.24
C ALA A 191 52.92 17.77 11.35
N GLN A 192 54.16 17.31 11.58
CA GLN A 192 55.15 17.96 12.46
C GLN A 192 56.23 18.67 11.65
#